data_AF-A0A838YN78-F1
#
_entry.id   AF-A0A838YN78-F1
#
_cell.length_a   1.000
_cell.length_b   1.000
_cell.length_c   1.000
_cell.angle_alpha   90.00
_cell.angle_beta   90.00
_cell.angle_gamma   90.00
#
_symmetry.space_group_name_H-M   'P 1'
#
loop_
_entity.id
_entity.type
_entity.pdbx_description
1 polymer ?
#
loop_
_entity_poly.entity_id
_entity_poly.type
_entity_poly.pdbx_seq_one_letter_code
_entity_poly.pdbx_strand_id
1 'polypeptide(L)'
;MKLMNIVDYTNQFILPSSNNDLPEDQVAKILEFENIIKCEGDLGIKKIQKSIDEYQSKNLKVSENDFINAENKISDELKSSILIAKSNIESFALRQFRSLNLMPADTTKGISLWAETRPIDSVGLYVPGGSAPLFSSMLMQIIPAIVAGCKNIYICTPPDSNGEIHPAILWIGSILNVKNIYKIGGAQAIFSLAYGTESIPKVDKIFGPGNKFVTEAKKIVSSIVAIDMPAGPSEVFVIGEDEDKCELIAADLLSQLEHGSDSRAVLLSTNKNLINKVRDSVTNQINNLKRKDIIESSLLNLYLIKFDSIDDLVGFTNKYAPEHLIIIDEELIGLSNKINNAGSVFLGPFCPESFGDYASGSNHTLPTNGYAKTYSGLSVKDFTKTITFQKASIEGFMNLSNDVKNLALEENLDGHMKAVEIREKFLTKEQNLRTAFKFRKTNETKIYTSVNIDGTGNYSINTGIKFYDHMLEQFAKHGEFDFVIEALGDIDVDQHHTIEDVAITLADCFKEALGSRDNIDRYASSEVIVMDECKAEVAIDMASRINLNIEIPKLTEYVGDFSTEMFPHFFISFVNTLGFNCHINVIGNNSHHIVESTFKCFARSLRTALKINNRLDNSTKGQI
;
A
#
# COMPACT_ATOMS: atom_id res chain seq x y z
N MET A 1 49.12 8.79 0.19
CA MET A 1 47.71 8.37 0.03
C MET A 1 47.51 7.02 0.70
N LYS A 2 47.34 7.04 2.00
CA LYS A 2 46.78 5.91 2.77
C LYS A 2 45.30 6.24 2.97
N LEU A 3 44.48 5.21 3.16
CA LEU A 3 43.07 5.28 3.62
C LEU A 3 41.98 5.19 2.53
N MET A 4 42.11 4.30 1.53
CA MET A 4 40.95 3.73 0.84
C MET A 4 40.89 2.24 1.17
N ASN A 5 39.70 1.70 1.42
CA ASN A 5 39.54 0.30 1.81
C ASN A 5 39.28 -0.55 0.57
N ILE A 6 40.29 -1.27 0.10
CA ILE A 6 40.11 -2.30 -0.95
C ILE A 6 39.89 -3.64 -0.24
N VAL A 7 38.76 -4.29 -0.53
CA VAL A 7 38.34 -5.50 0.17
C VAL A 7 38.02 -6.59 -0.83
N ASP A 8 38.63 -7.77 -0.68
CA ASP A 8 38.14 -8.99 -1.32
C ASP A 8 37.00 -9.54 -0.45
N TYR A 9 35.79 -9.59 -0.98
CA TYR A 9 34.59 -9.98 -0.24
C TYR A 9 34.67 -11.43 0.23
N THR A 10 34.19 -11.66 1.45
CA THR A 10 33.88 -13.00 1.98
C THR A 10 32.51 -12.95 2.64
N ASN A 11 31.80 -14.06 2.72
CA ASN A 11 30.46 -14.10 3.34
C ASN A 11 30.42 -13.66 4.81
N GLN A 12 31.57 -13.59 5.48
CA GLN A 12 31.73 -13.10 6.85
C GLN A 12 31.99 -11.58 6.92
N PHE A 13 32.30 -10.93 5.79
CA PHE A 13 32.56 -9.51 5.75
C PHE A 13 31.29 -8.72 6.10
N ILE A 14 31.44 -7.79 7.04
CA ILE A 14 30.41 -6.85 7.45
C ILE A 14 31.02 -5.45 7.27
N LEU A 15 30.32 -4.59 6.52
CA LEU A 15 30.71 -3.21 6.42
C LEU A 15 30.58 -2.55 7.81
N PRO A 16 31.62 -1.88 8.34
CA PRO A 16 31.56 -1.31 9.67
C PRO A 16 30.37 -0.37 9.83
N SER A 17 29.61 -0.48 10.91
CA SER A 17 28.55 0.50 11.22
C SER A 17 29.19 1.86 11.49
N SER A 18 28.63 2.93 10.93
CA SER A 18 28.97 4.27 11.40
C SER A 18 28.45 4.40 12.83
N ASN A 19 29.34 4.73 13.78
CA ASN A 19 28.94 4.92 15.17
C ASN A 19 28.15 6.24 15.25
N ASN A 20 26.83 6.11 15.17
CA ASN A 20 25.91 7.25 15.06
C ASN A 20 25.44 7.78 16.41
N ASP A 21 25.72 7.04 17.48
CA ASP A 21 25.32 7.44 18.81
C ASP A 21 26.15 8.61 19.31
N LEU A 22 25.45 9.59 19.84
CA LEU A 22 26.08 10.72 20.51
C LEU A 22 26.63 10.25 21.86
N PRO A 23 27.78 10.78 22.30
CA PRO A 23 28.26 10.60 23.66
C PRO A 23 27.19 10.96 24.72
N GLU A 24 27.18 10.27 25.87
CA GLU A 24 26.17 10.47 26.92
C GLU A 24 26.04 11.92 27.39
N ASP A 25 27.15 12.66 27.44
CA ASP A 25 27.17 14.09 27.81
C ASP A 25 26.47 14.97 26.76
N GLN A 26 26.58 14.64 25.48
CA GLN A 26 25.88 15.35 24.41
C GLN A 26 24.38 15.04 24.42
N VAL A 27 23.99 13.79 24.69
CA VAL A 27 22.58 13.42 24.88
C VAL A 27 21.98 14.15 26.08
N ALA A 28 22.71 14.19 27.21
CA ALA A 28 22.27 14.93 28.40
C ALA A 28 22.05 16.42 28.11
N LYS A 29 22.93 17.04 27.30
CA LYS A 29 22.78 18.43 26.85
C LYS A 29 21.55 18.64 25.97
N ILE A 30 21.23 17.69 25.09
CA ILE A 30 20.01 17.75 24.27
C ILE A 30 18.74 17.66 25.13
N LEU A 31 18.74 16.82 26.17
CA LEU A 31 17.64 16.74 27.13
C LEU A 31 17.52 18.02 27.99
N GLU A 32 18.64 18.68 28.29
CA GLU A 32 18.61 20.01 28.90
C GLU A 32 17.92 21.03 27.97
N PHE A 33 18.28 21.03 26.68
CA PHE A 33 17.64 21.90 25.68
C PHE A 33 16.14 21.65 25.58
N GLU A 34 15.72 20.38 25.59
CA GLU A 34 14.32 20.01 25.62
C GLU A 34 13.58 20.66 26.81
N ASN A 35 14.12 20.51 28.02
CA ASN A 35 13.52 21.07 29.23
C ASN A 35 13.45 22.59 29.20
N ILE A 36 14.50 23.25 28.69
CA ILE A 36 14.53 24.71 28.54
C ILE A 36 13.41 25.18 27.59
N ILE A 37 13.24 24.53 26.44
CA ILE A 37 12.18 24.88 25.48
C ILE A 37 10.79 24.66 26.09
N LYS A 38 10.57 23.52 26.77
CA LYS A 38 9.27 23.20 27.39
C LYS A 38 8.86 24.19 28.47
N CYS A 39 9.81 24.66 29.27
CA CYS A 39 9.53 25.55 30.40
C CYS A 39 9.48 27.03 30.01
N GLU A 40 10.23 27.44 29.00
CA GLU A 40 10.50 28.85 28.74
C GLU A 40 10.20 29.34 27.31
N GLY A 41 9.76 28.46 26.40
CA GLY A 41 9.34 28.84 25.05
C GLY A 41 10.39 29.66 24.30
N ASP A 42 9.99 30.82 23.77
CA ASP A 42 10.85 31.73 23.00
C ASP A 42 12.06 32.26 23.80
N LEU A 43 11.92 32.42 25.12
CA LEU A 43 13.05 32.79 25.98
C LEU A 43 14.06 31.63 26.06
N GLY A 44 13.57 30.39 26.11
CA GLY A 44 14.38 29.20 26.09
C GLY A 44 15.22 29.08 24.81
N ILE A 45 14.62 29.39 23.65
CA ILE A 45 15.33 29.44 22.35
C ILE A 45 16.53 30.39 22.45
N LYS A 46 16.33 31.61 22.95
CA LYS A 46 17.39 32.62 23.08
C LYS A 46 18.49 32.20 24.05
N LYS A 47 18.14 31.53 25.15
CA LYS A 47 19.12 30.98 26.11
C LYS A 47 19.98 29.90 25.47
N ILE A 48 19.37 28.97 24.73
CA ILE A 48 20.11 27.91 24.04
C ILE A 48 21.03 28.51 22.99
N GLN A 49 20.53 29.39 22.11
CA GLN A 49 21.33 30.08 21.09
C GLN A 49 22.56 30.76 21.70
N LYS A 50 22.39 31.45 22.85
CA LYS A 50 23.50 32.04 23.60
C LYS A 50 24.52 31.01 24.09
N SER A 51 24.07 29.84 24.54
CA SER A 51 24.94 28.79 25.11
C SER A 51 25.79 28.04 24.08
N ILE A 52 25.43 28.13 22.79
CA ILE A 52 26.13 27.49 21.67
C ILE A 52 26.67 28.51 20.67
N ASP A 53 26.78 29.78 21.08
CA ASP A 53 27.28 30.90 20.28
C ASP A 53 26.57 31.07 18.91
N GLU A 54 25.29 30.69 18.83
CA GLU A 54 24.44 30.94 17.67
C GLU A 54 23.88 32.38 17.70
N TYR A 55 23.54 32.90 16.51
CA TYR A 55 22.95 34.23 16.37
C TYR A 55 21.59 34.33 17.08
N GLN A 56 21.44 35.32 17.96
CA GLN A 56 20.20 35.60 18.67
C GLN A 56 19.30 36.52 17.85
N SER A 57 18.40 35.92 17.08
CA SER A 57 17.41 36.66 16.29
C SER A 57 16.49 37.50 17.18
N LYS A 58 16.34 38.80 16.86
CA LYS A 58 15.37 39.68 17.54
C LYS A 58 13.94 39.17 17.36
N ASN A 59 13.61 38.79 16.13
CA ASN A 59 12.36 38.16 15.73
C ASN A 59 12.67 36.78 15.15
N LEU A 60 12.01 35.75 15.67
CA LEU A 60 12.19 34.37 15.18
C LEU A 60 11.57 34.21 13.78
N LYS A 61 10.38 34.76 13.56
CA LYS A 61 9.72 34.70 12.25
C LYS A 61 10.39 35.65 11.25
N VAL A 62 10.63 35.16 10.04
CA VAL A 62 11.12 35.95 8.91
C VAL A 62 10.12 37.05 8.57
N SER A 63 10.61 38.26 8.29
CA SER A 63 9.76 39.42 7.99
C SER A 63 9.41 39.50 6.50
N GLU A 64 8.31 40.20 6.15
CA GLU A 64 7.96 40.44 4.74
C GLU A 64 9.07 41.19 3.98
N ASN A 65 9.81 42.07 4.66
CA ASN A 65 10.94 42.78 4.05
C ASN A 65 12.10 41.82 3.70
N ASP A 66 12.31 40.77 4.50
CA ASP A 66 13.33 39.75 4.19
C ASP A 66 12.98 39.00 2.89
N PHE A 67 11.69 38.69 2.67
CA PHE A 67 11.21 38.08 1.43
C PHE A 67 11.40 38.99 0.20
N ILE A 68 11.05 40.28 0.32
CA ILE A 68 11.23 41.27 -0.76
C ILE A 68 12.71 41.42 -1.13
N ASN A 69 13.59 41.47 -0.13
CA ASN A 69 15.03 41.61 -0.37
C ASN A 69 15.64 40.35 -0.99
N ALA A 70 15.11 39.16 -0.67
CA ALA A 70 15.64 37.90 -1.18
C ALA A 70 15.51 37.77 -2.69
N GLU A 71 14.41 38.24 -3.28
CA GLU A 71 14.17 38.15 -4.73
C GLU A 71 15.25 38.86 -5.57
N ASN A 72 15.74 40.00 -5.07
CA ASN A 72 16.79 40.79 -5.72
C ASN A 72 18.21 40.23 -5.51
N LYS A 73 18.37 39.27 -4.60
CA LYS A 73 19.66 38.63 -4.26
C LYS A 73 19.89 37.31 -5.01
N ILE A 74 18.95 36.86 -5.86
CA ILE A 74 19.03 35.59 -6.59
C ILE A 74 19.10 35.89 -8.09
N SER A 75 20.05 35.26 -8.79
CA SER A 75 20.17 35.41 -10.25
C SER A 75 19.02 34.71 -10.97
N ASP A 76 18.67 35.18 -12.17
CA ASP A 76 17.57 34.62 -12.95
C ASP A 76 17.89 33.19 -13.43
N GLU A 77 19.17 32.83 -13.59
CA GLU A 77 19.59 31.45 -13.90
C GLU A 77 19.27 30.49 -12.74
N LEU A 78 19.52 30.91 -11.49
CA LEU A 78 19.19 30.10 -10.32
C LEU A 78 17.67 30.01 -10.13
N LYS A 79 16.93 31.11 -10.35
CA LYS A 79 15.46 31.08 -10.35
C LYS A 79 14.92 30.09 -11.37
N SER A 80 15.44 30.12 -12.59
CA SER A 80 15.06 29.18 -13.66
C SER A 80 15.31 27.72 -13.25
N SER A 81 16.50 27.45 -12.68
CA SER A 81 16.88 26.10 -12.22
C SER A 81 15.96 25.58 -11.11
N ILE A 82 15.63 26.43 -10.14
CA ILE A 82 14.68 26.10 -9.06
C ILE A 82 13.28 25.82 -9.62
N LEU A 83 12.81 26.58 -10.61
CA LEU A 83 11.50 26.36 -11.23
C LEU A 83 11.44 25.03 -12.00
N ILE A 84 12.52 24.64 -12.68
CA ILE A 84 12.62 23.34 -13.35
C ILE A 84 12.57 22.21 -12.32
N ALA A 85 13.40 22.30 -11.27
CA ALA A 85 13.40 21.33 -10.17
C ALA A 85 12.02 21.20 -9.52
N LYS A 86 11.39 22.34 -9.19
CA LYS A 86 10.02 22.39 -8.66
C LYS A 86 9.05 21.64 -9.56
N SER A 87 9.06 21.92 -10.86
CA SER A 87 8.14 21.30 -11.83
C SER A 87 8.29 19.78 -11.86
N ASN A 88 9.52 19.27 -11.83
CA ASN A 88 9.78 17.83 -11.88
C ASN A 88 9.35 17.13 -10.58
N ILE A 89 9.69 17.71 -9.42
CA ILE A 89 9.29 17.19 -8.10
C ILE A 89 7.76 17.19 -7.97
N GLU A 90 7.10 18.30 -8.35
CA GLU A 90 5.65 18.43 -8.29
C GLU A 90 4.95 17.43 -9.22
N SER A 91 5.45 17.25 -10.43
CA SER A 91 4.93 16.26 -11.39
C SER A 91 4.97 14.84 -10.83
N PHE A 92 6.09 14.45 -10.19
CA PHE A 92 6.24 13.12 -9.60
C PHE A 92 5.36 12.95 -8.35
N ALA A 93 5.36 13.93 -7.44
CA ALA A 93 4.53 13.92 -6.24
C ALA A 93 3.03 13.83 -6.56
N LEU A 94 2.55 14.54 -7.59
CA LEU A 94 1.15 14.47 -8.04
C LEU A 94 0.76 13.07 -8.54
N ARG A 95 1.66 12.37 -9.24
CA ARG A 95 1.42 10.99 -9.68
C ARG A 95 1.31 10.05 -8.48
N GLN A 96 2.22 10.17 -7.52
CA GLN A 96 2.17 9.40 -6.28
C GLN A 96 0.87 9.65 -5.50
N PHE A 97 0.41 10.91 -5.40
CA PHE A 97 -0.79 11.24 -4.64
C PHE A 97 -2.06 10.61 -5.24
N ARG A 98 -2.17 10.62 -6.57
CA ARG A 98 -3.32 10.05 -7.29
C ARG A 98 -3.45 8.54 -7.10
N SER A 99 -2.37 7.84 -6.75
CA SER A 99 -2.38 6.39 -6.54
C SER A 99 -2.70 5.96 -5.10
N LEU A 100 -2.94 6.88 -4.16
CA LEU A 100 -3.07 6.53 -2.73
C LEU A 100 -4.48 6.06 -2.30
N ASN A 101 -5.53 6.36 -3.05
CA ASN A 101 -6.90 6.03 -2.66
C ASN A 101 -7.28 4.59 -3.05
N LEU A 102 -8.05 3.92 -2.18
CA LEU A 102 -8.65 2.62 -2.46
C LEU A 102 -10.13 2.81 -2.78
N MET A 103 -10.58 2.32 -3.93
CA MET A 103 -11.97 2.44 -4.37
C MET A 103 -12.91 1.53 -3.57
N PRO A 104 -14.19 1.91 -3.41
CA PRO A 104 -15.20 1.06 -2.79
C PRO A 104 -15.30 -0.32 -3.43
N ALA A 105 -15.23 -1.35 -2.60
CA ALA A 105 -15.45 -2.74 -2.97
C ALA A 105 -16.21 -3.47 -1.86
N ASP A 106 -17.10 -4.37 -2.25
CA ASP A 106 -17.82 -5.22 -1.30
C ASP A 106 -16.91 -6.39 -0.88
N THR A 107 -16.75 -6.57 0.43
CA THR A 107 -16.08 -7.76 1.00
C THR A 107 -17.07 -8.87 1.32
N THR A 108 -18.28 -8.46 1.68
CA THR A 108 -19.48 -9.27 1.79
C THR A 108 -20.56 -8.47 1.09
N LYS A 109 -21.51 -9.13 0.43
CA LYS A 109 -22.58 -8.41 -0.26
C LYS A 109 -23.30 -7.48 0.71
N GLY A 110 -23.37 -6.19 0.34
CA GLY A 110 -23.96 -5.16 1.18
C GLY A 110 -23.02 -4.58 2.24
N ILE A 111 -21.75 -4.99 2.30
CA ILE A 111 -20.70 -4.38 3.12
C ILE A 111 -19.58 -3.87 2.21
N SER A 112 -19.64 -2.58 1.91
CA SER A 112 -18.65 -1.89 1.09
C SER A 112 -17.55 -1.30 1.98
N LEU A 113 -16.28 -1.54 1.63
CA LEU A 113 -15.11 -0.90 2.23
C LEU A 113 -14.35 -0.07 1.21
N TRP A 114 -13.78 1.04 1.66
CA TRP A 114 -12.86 1.87 0.88
C TRP A 114 -11.88 2.58 1.80
N ALA A 115 -10.86 3.21 1.21
CA ALA A 115 -9.92 4.01 1.98
C ALA A 115 -9.64 5.33 1.26
N GLU A 116 -9.71 6.43 2.01
CA GLU A 116 -9.43 7.76 1.48
C GLU A 116 -8.23 8.39 2.17
N THR A 117 -7.42 9.06 1.37
CA THR A 117 -6.25 9.80 1.82
C THR A 117 -6.66 11.19 2.28
N ARG A 118 -6.12 11.64 3.41
CA ARG A 118 -6.28 13.00 3.95
C ARG A 118 -4.93 13.59 4.32
N PRO A 119 -4.71 14.91 4.15
CA PRO A 119 -3.49 15.55 4.61
C PRO A 119 -3.35 15.51 6.13
N ILE A 120 -2.10 15.58 6.59
CA ILE A 120 -1.78 16.02 7.94
C ILE A 120 -2.04 17.54 8.02
N ASP A 121 -2.70 18.00 9.08
CA ASP A 121 -3.17 19.38 9.18
C ASP A 121 -2.03 20.37 9.46
N SER A 122 -1.07 19.98 10.31
CA SER A 122 0.08 20.79 10.69
C SER A 122 1.40 20.03 10.58
N VAL A 123 2.34 20.51 9.77
CA VAL A 123 3.66 19.88 9.56
C VAL A 123 4.80 20.88 9.76
N GLY A 124 5.88 20.41 10.39
CA GLY A 124 7.11 21.15 10.59
C GLY A 124 8.20 20.62 9.67
N LEU A 125 8.86 21.51 8.92
CA LEU A 125 9.98 21.18 8.04
C LEU A 125 11.26 21.76 8.62
N TYR A 126 12.22 20.90 8.94
CA TYR A 126 13.56 21.33 9.29
C TYR A 126 14.42 21.37 8.02
N VAL A 127 14.95 22.56 7.70
CA VAL A 127 15.85 22.75 6.57
C VAL A 127 17.25 23.03 7.14
N PRO A 128 18.23 22.13 6.93
CA PRO A 128 19.58 22.36 7.41
C PRO A 128 20.21 23.62 6.81
N GLY A 129 21.06 24.26 7.61
CA GLY A 129 22.03 25.25 7.14
C GLY A 129 23.44 24.90 7.63
N GLY A 130 24.36 25.86 7.58
CA GLY A 130 25.76 25.67 7.98
C GLY A 130 26.71 26.13 6.87
N SER A 131 27.71 25.32 6.53
CA SER A 131 28.71 25.64 5.49
C SER A 131 28.13 25.75 4.08
N ALA A 132 26.94 25.19 3.83
CA ALA A 132 26.21 25.31 2.58
C ALA A 132 24.69 25.42 2.83
N PRO A 133 23.98 26.29 2.11
CA PRO A 133 22.52 26.39 2.18
C PRO A 133 21.84 25.28 1.37
N LEU A 134 21.13 24.36 2.03
CA LEU A 134 20.46 23.21 1.38
C LEU A 134 19.02 23.55 0.95
N PHE A 135 18.87 24.53 0.05
CA PHE A 135 17.55 24.93 -0.45
C PHE A 135 16.87 23.85 -1.32
N SER A 136 17.61 22.90 -1.88
CA SER A 136 17.04 21.71 -2.53
C SER A 136 16.26 20.85 -1.53
N SER A 137 16.77 20.66 -0.32
CA SER A 137 16.06 19.94 0.74
C SER A 137 14.77 20.62 1.19
N MET A 138 14.67 21.94 1.04
CA MET A 138 13.40 22.63 1.21
C MET A 138 12.41 22.23 0.11
N LEU A 139 12.80 22.24 -1.17
CA LEU A 139 11.93 21.82 -2.29
C LEU A 139 11.40 20.40 -2.10
N MET A 140 12.29 19.48 -1.74
CA MET A 140 11.98 18.06 -1.54
C MET A 140 10.99 17.81 -0.38
N GLN A 141 10.89 18.74 0.57
CA GLN A 141 9.93 18.62 1.69
C GLN A 141 8.64 19.42 1.45
N ILE A 142 8.76 20.65 0.95
CA ILE A 142 7.63 21.58 0.86
C ILE A 142 6.65 21.21 -0.25
N ILE A 143 7.16 20.73 -1.39
CA ILE A 143 6.33 20.37 -2.54
C ILE A 143 5.41 19.19 -2.22
N PRO A 144 5.89 18.03 -1.71
CA PRO A 144 4.99 16.95 -1.34
C PRO A 144 4.00 17.35 -0.22
N ALA A 145 4.38 18.21 0.72
CA ALA A 145 3.45 18.75 1.72
C ALA A 145 2.30 19.55 1.08
N ILE A 146 2.61 20.41 0.12
CA ILE A 146 1.60 21.19 -0.63
C ILE A 146 0.72 20.27 -1.48
N VAL A 147 1.32 19.31 -2.20
CA VAL A 147 0.59 18.35 -3.04
C VAL A 147 -0.37 17.49 -2.20
N ALA A 148 0.04 17.08 -0.99
CA ALA A 148 -0.83 16.36 -0.06
C ALA A 148 -2.02 17.22 0.42
N GLY A 149 -1.88 18.55 0.40
CA GLY A 149 -2.88 19.49 0.89
C GLY A 149 -2.71 19.88 2.36
N CYS A 150 -1.49 19.77 2.92
CA CYS A 150 -1.19 20.23 4.28
C CYS A 150 -1.49 21.72 4.41
N LYS A 151 -2.32 22.09 5.40
CA LYS A 151 -2.79 23.48 5.55
C LYS A 151 -1.77 24.36 6.25
N ASN A 152 -1.13 23.84 7.29
CA ASN A 152 -0.17 24.60 8.09
C ASN A 152 1.22 23.99 7.91
N ILE A 153 2.07 24.68 7.18
CA ILE A 153 3.47 24.29 6.95
C ILE A 153 4.36 25.32 7.64
N TYR A 154 5.18 24.86 8.58
CA TYR A 154 6.11 25.69 9.36
C TYR A 154 7.53 25.25 9.08
N ILE A 155 8.43 26.19 8.78
CA ILE A 155 9.80 25.88 8.36
C ILE A 155 10.78 26.46 9.37
N CYS A 156 11.66 25.63 9.92
CA CYS A 156 12.76 26.08 10.75
C CYS A 156 14.08 25.90 9.99
N THR A 157 14.87 26.97 9.92
CA THR A 157 16.20 26.95 9.32
C THR A 157 17.14 27.83 10.16
N PRO A 158 18.38 27.40 10.45
CA PRO A 158 19.33 28.24 11.16
C PRO A 158 19.66 29.50 10.33
N PRO A 159 19.75 30.68 10.95
CA PRO A 159 20.32 31.86 10.31
C PRO A 159 21.85 31.78 10.23
N ASP A 160 22.43 32.59 9.34
CA ASP A 160 23.88 32.80 9.31
C ASP A 160 24.35 33.64 10.52
N SER A 161 25.67 33.89 10.59
CA SER A 161 26.28 34.71 11.65
C SER A 161 25.77 36.16 11.68
N ASN A 162 25.12 36.64 10.62
CA ASN A 162 24.53 37.96 10.53
C ASN A 162 23.03 37.97 10.87
N GLY A 163 22.42 36.80 11.09
CA GLY A 163 20.98 36.67 11.33
C GLY A 163 20.13 36.58 10.06
N GLU A 164 20.75 36.38 8.89
CA GLU A 164 20.07 36.26 7.60
C GLU A 164 19.78 34.79 7.25
N ILE A 165 18.68 34.56 6.53
CA ILE A 165 18.39 33.28 5.88
C ILE A 165 18.83 33.39 4.43
N HIS A 166 19.35 32.29 3.87
CA HIS A 166 19.77 32.26 2.47
C HIS A 166 18.63 32.71 1.53
N PRO A 167 18.87 33.66 0.60
CA PRO A 167 17.82 34.22 -0.24
C PRO A 167 16.98 33.17 -0.98
N ALA A 168 17.60 32.10 -1.48
CA ALA A 168 16.88 31.04 -2.21
C ALA A 168 15.79 30.37 -1.36
N ILE A 169 16.03 30.14 -0.06
CA ILE A 169 15.03 29.56 0.86
C ILE A 169 13.81 30.50 0.97
N LEU A 170 14.07 31.81 1.13
CA LEU A 170 13.00 32.80 1.26
C LEU A 170 12.22 32.95 -0.05
N TRP A 171 12.92 32.98 -1.18
CA TRP A 171 12.26 33.09 -2.48
C TRP A 171 11.41 31.85 -2.80
N ILE A 172 11.89 30.64 -2.50
CA ILE A 172 11.10 29.40 -2.61
C ILE A 172 9.84 29.49 -1.73
N GLY A 173 9.98 29.93 -0.48
CA GLY A 173 8.84 30.15 0.42
C GLY A 173 7.82 31.15 -0.15
N SER A 174 8.29 32.22 -0.79
CA SER A 174 7.43 33.21 -1.45
C SER A 174 6.66 32.62 -2.64
N ILE A 175 7.34 31.98 -3.59
CA ILE A 175 6.68 31.44 -4.81
C ILE A 175 5.73 30.26 -4.51
N LEU A 176 5.94 29.57 -3.39
CA LEU A 176 5.08 28.47 -2.92
C LEU A 176 4.04 28.91 -1.88
N ASN A 177 3.99 30.21 -1.56
CA ASN A 177 3.07 30.80 -0.57
C ASN A 177 3.17 30.17 0.84
N VAL A 178 4.37 29.78 1.26
CA VAL A 178 4.68 29.29 2.60
C VAL A 178 5.62 30.27 3.29
N LYS A 179 5.03 31.19 4.05
CA LYS A 179 5.75 32.30 4.72
C LYS A 179 6.01 32.08 6.22
N ASN A 180 5.60 30.95 6.78
CA ASN A 180 5.89 30.61 8.16
C ASN A 180 7.31 30.03 8.29
N ILE A 181 8.32 30.87 8.02
CA ILE A 181 9.73 30.53 8.12
C ILE A 181 10.32 31.16 9.38
N TYR A 182 11.09 30.38 10.14
CA TYR A 182 11.66 30.75 11.44
C TYR A 182 13.18 30.57 11.44
N LYS A 183 13.86 31.59 11.98
CA LYS A 183 15.32 31.72 12.10
C LYS A 183 15.83 30.93 13.31
N ILE A 184 15.71 29.62 13.25
CA ILE A 184 16.11 28.67 14.30
C ILE A 184 16.56 27.35 13.67
N GLY A 185 17.68 26.81 14.16
CA GLY A 185 18.22 25.50 13.76
C GLY A 185 18.35 24.53 14.93
N GLY A 186 19.03 23.41 14.70
CA GLY A 186 19.45 22.48 15.75
C GLY A 186 18.31 21.74 16.47
N ALA A 187 18.65 21.14 17.61
CA ALA A 187 17.72 20.41 18.47
C ALA A 187 16.59 21.33 18.98
N GLN A 188 16.90 22.59 19.28
CA GLN A 188 15.97 23.61 19.73
C GLN A 188 14.85 23.88 18.71
N ALA A 189 15.13 23.82 17.40
CA ALA A 189 14.09 23.91 16.37
C ALA A 189 13.11 22.72 16.44
N ILE A 190 13.64 21.51 16.60
CA ILE A 190 12.82 20.29 16.70
C ILE A 190 11.93 20.34 17.93
N PHE A 191 12.48 20.70 19.10
CA PHE A 191 11.68 20.85 20.32
C PHE A 191 10.64 21.96 20.19
N SER A 192 10.97 23.08 19.55
CA SER A 192 10.01 24.16 19.31
C SER A 192 8.83 23.72 18.43
N LEU A 193 9.09 22.92 17.39
CA LEU A 193 8.02 22.35 16.55
C LEU A 193 7.20 21.28 17.30
N ALA A 194 7.85 20.48 18.16
CA ALA A 194 7.19 19.40 18.90
C ALA A 194 6.28 19.90 20.04
N TYR A 195 6.74 20.91 20.78
CA TYR A 195 6.06 21.43 21.96
C TYR A 195 5.24 22.69 21.68
N GLY A 196 5.63 23.45 20.65
CA GLY A 196 5.15 24.81 20.43
C GLY A 196 5.81 25.82 21.37
N THR A 197 5.93 27.05 20.90
CA THR A 197 6.32 28.24 21.67
C THR A 197 5.36 29.39 21.39
N GLU A 198 5.58 30.57 21.98
CA GLU A 198 4.80 31.77 21.69
C GLU A 198 4.84 32.17 20.21
N SER A 199 5.97 31.95 19.53
CA SER A 199 6.15 32.28 18.11
C SER A 199 5.94 31.09 17.16
N ILE A 200 6.29 29.86 17.58
CA ILE A 200 6.32 28.67 16.72
C ILE A 200 5.20 27.73 17.13
N PRO A 201 4.16 27.53 16.30
CA PRO A 201 3.08 26.61 16.62
C PRO A 201 3.56 25.16 16.71
N LYS A 202 2.91 24.38 17.59
CA LYS A 202 3.08 22.93 17.63
C LYS A 202 2.59 22.30 16.31
N VAL A 203 3.30 21.27 15.84
CA VAL A 203 2.94 20.51 14.64
C VAL A 203 2.58 19.06 14.96
N ASP A 204 1.94 18.38 14.01
CA ASP A 204 1.54 16.98 14.14
C ASP A 204 2.65 16.01 13.69
N LYS A 205 3.48 16.46 12.73
CA LYS A 205 4.63 15.69 12.22
C LYS A 205 5.79 16.59 11.82
N ILE A 206 7.02 16.17 12.15
CA ILE A 206 8.27 16.88 11.83
C ILE A 206 9.05 16.11 10.76
N PHE A 207 9.51 16.84 9.76
CA PHE A 207 10.25 16.34 8.60
C PHE A 207 11.62 17.00 8.49
N GLY A 208 12.50 16.34 7.75
CA GLY A 208 13.75 16.90 7.28
C GLY A 208 14.96 16.26 7.96
N PRO A 209 16.05 16.07 7.20
CA PRO A 209 17.29 15.55 7.75
C PRO A 209 17.97 16.60 8.62
N GLY A 210 18.96 16.20 9.41
CA GLY A 210 19.80 17.14 10.13
C GLY A 210 21.02 16.45 10.70
N ASN A 211 21.87 17.23 11.36
CA ASN A 211 23.05 16.68 12.03
C ASN A 211 22.64 15.72 13.17
N LYS A 212 23.64 15.12 13.82
CA LYS A 212 23.42 14.16 14.91
C LYS A 212 22.54 14.72 16.06
N PHE A 213 22.66 16.02 16.37
CA PHE A 213 21.83 16.68 17.40
C PHE A 213 20.35 16.78 17.00
N VAL A 214 20.08 17.15 15.74
CA VAL A 214 18.72 17.20 15.19
C VAL A 214 18.10 15.81 15.14
N THR A 215 18.88 14.83 14.71
CA THR A 215 18.48 13.42 14.67
C THR A 215 18.11 12.90 16.06
N GLU A 216 18.95 13.15 17.06
CA GLU A 216 18.68 12.73 18.43
C GLU A 216 17.48 13.46 19.04
N ALA A 217 17.33 14.76 18.78
CA ALA A 217 16.14 15.50 19.19
C ALA A 217 14.85 14.92 18.59
N LYS A 218 14.87 14.53 17.30
CA LYS A 218 13.74 13.86 16.63
C LYS A 218 13.41 12.52 17.29
N LYS A 219 14.42 11.72 17.66
CA LYS A 219 14.21 10.47 18.41
C LYS A 219 13.54 10.73 19.75
N ILE A 220 14.03 11.71 20.52
CA ILE A 220 13.49 12.07 21.84
C ILE A 220 12.00 12.45 21.74
N VAL A 221 11.63 13.29 20.75
CA VAL A 221 10.24 13.75 20.60
C VAL A 221 9.31 12.76 19.88
N SER A 222 9.83 11.67 19.32
CA SER A 222 9.05 10.72 18.50
C SER A 222 7.86 10.06 19.22
N SER A 223 7.87 10.09 20.56
CA SER A 223 6.78 9.60 21.42
C SER A 223 5.61 10.58 21.56
N ILE A 224 5.79 11.85 21.21
CA ILE A 224 4.80 12.93 21.41
C ILE A 224 4.42 13.67 20.11
N VAL A 225 5.26 13.59 19.09
CA VAL A 225 5.03 14.11 17.75
C VAL A 225 5.60 13.12 16.74
N ALA A 226 4.89 12.88 15.64
CA ALA A 226 5.40 12.00 14.62
C ALA A 226 6.65 12.60 13.96
N ILE A 227 7.57 11.76 13.52
CA ILE A 227 8.70 12.14 12.66
C ILE A 227 8.63 11.36 11.35
N ASP A 228 9.30 11.83 10.31
CA ASP A 228 9.46 11.12 9.04
C ASP A 228 10.22 9.80 9.18
N MET A 229 11.52 9.86 9.46
CA MET A 229 12.39 8.69 9.59
C MET A 229 13.62 9.02 10.43
N PRO A 230 14.26 8.00 11.05
CA PRO A 230 15.59 8.17 11.63
C PRO A 230 16.60 8.52 10.54
N ALA A 231 17.57 9.38 10.85
CA ALA A 231 18.69 9.69 9.97
C ALA A 231 19.99 9.09 10.52
N GLY A 232 20.83 8.62 9.61
CA GLY A 232 22.25 8.32 9.78
C GLY A 232 23.07 9.01 8.68
N PRO A 233 24.39 8.77 8.61
CA PRO A 233 25.25 9.33 7.59
C PRO A 233 24.80 8.94 6.19
N SER A 234 24.92 9.86 5.24
CA SER A 234 24.56 9.60 3.85
C SER A 234 25.48 8.59 3.19
N GLU A 235 24.94 7.80 2.27
CA GLU A 235 25.66 6.71 1.63
C GLU A 235 25.26 6.44 0.17
N VAL A 236 26.28 6.22 -0.67
CA VAL A 236 26.12 5.79 -2.06
C VAL A 236 26.81 4.46 -2.32
N PHE A 237 26.10 3.56 -2.99
CA PHE A 237 26.61 2.29 -3.47
C PHE A 237 26.58 2.29 -4.99
N VAL A 238 27.70 1.98 -5.64
CA VAL A 238 27.81 1.90 -7.09
C VAL A 238 28.14 0.48 -7.49
N ILE A 239 27.33 -0.11 -8.37
CA ILE A 239 27.56 -1.41 -9.01
C ILE A 239 28.07 -1.14 -10.43
N GLY A 240 29.23 -1.70 -10.77
CA GLY A 240 29.80 -1.62 -12.12
C GLY A 240 30.88 -2.67 -12.39
N GLU A 241 31.06 -3.01 -13.65
CA GLU A 241 32.01 -3.99 -14.19
C GLU A 241 32.82 -3.43 -15.37
N ASP A 242 32.31 -2.40 -16.05
CA ASP A 242 32.97 -1.76 -17.20
C ASP A 242 34.10 -0.80 -16.80
N GLU A 243 35.32 -1.15 -17.20
CA GLU A 243 36.53 -0.37 -16.93
C GLU A 243 36.51 1.04 -17.53
N ASP A 244 35.80 1.26 -18.63
CA ASP A 244 35.75 2.54 -19.32
C ASP A 244 34.89 3.57 -18.57
N LYS A 245 34.07 3.12 -17.61
CA LYS A 245 33.23 3.98 -16.77
C LYS A 245 33.90 4.42 -15.46
N CYS A 246 35.18 4.12 -15.25
CA CYS A 246 35.86 4.39 -13.99
C CYS A 246 35.84 5.87 -13.57
N GLU A 247 35.86 6.82 -14.52
CA GLU A 247 35.75 8.25 -14.22
C GLU A 247 34.36 8.66 -13.73
N LEU A 248 33.30 8.07 -14.29
CA LEU A 248 31.93 8.32 -13.88
C LEU A 248 31.68 7.78 -12.46
N ILE A 249 32.08 6.53 -12.21
CA ILE A 249 32.00 5.91 -10.88
C ILE A 249 32.74 6.75 -9.85
N ALA A 250 33.97 7.19 -10.16
CA ALA A 250 34.75 8.03 -9.26
C ALA A 250 34.05 9.36 -8.95
N ALA A 251 33.39 9.97 -9.95
CA ALA A 251 32.65 11.21 -9.76
C ALA A 251 31.45 11.03 -8.83
N ASP A 252 30.65 9.97 -8.99
CA ASP A 252 29.50 9.67 -8.11
C ASP A 252 29.95 9.32 -6.67
N LEU A 253 31.04 8.56 -6.51
CA LEU A 253 31.60 8.28 -5.18
C LEU A 253 32.04 9.58 -4.50
N LEU A 254 32.66 10.50 -5.25
CA LEU A 254 33.12 11.79 -4.73
C LEU A 254 31.98 12.75 -4.42
N SER A 255 30.90 12.76 -5.22
CA SER A 255 29.72 13.58 -4.92
C SER A 255 29.15 13.20 -3.56
N GLN A 256 29.04 11.91 -3.23
CA GLN A 256 28.55 11.54 -1.90
C GLN A 256 29.53 11.92 -0.78
N LEU A 257 30.82 11.69 -0.97
CA LEU A 257 31.85 11.93 0.05
C LEU A 257 32.03 13.42 0.39
N GLU A 258 31.59 14.34 -0.46
CA GLU A 258 31.64 15.77 -0.18
C GLU A 258 30.54 16.25 0.78
N HIS A 259 29.48 15.46 1.02
CA HIS A 259 28.38 15.85 1.91
C HIS A 259 28.86 16.10 3.34
N GLY A 260 29.60 15.16 3.93
CA GLY A 260 30.11 15.24 5.29
C GLY A 260 31.27 14.29 5.54
N SER A 261 32.01 14.50 6.64
CA SER A 261 33.16 13.65 7.03
C SER A 261 32.75 12.23 7.44
N ASP A 262 31.48 12.02 7.78
CA ASP A 262 30.88 10.72 8.09
C ASP A 262 30.15 10.08 6.91
N SER A 263 30.02 10.78 5.77
CA SER A 263 29.44 10.21 4.55
C SER A 263 30.25 9.02 4.04
N ARG A 264 29.57 8.11 3.36
CA ARG A 264 30.11 6.81 2.93
C ARG A 264 29.90 6.59 1.45
N ALA A 265 30.88 5.99 0.80
CA ALA A 265 30.77 5.60 -0.60
C ALA A 265 31.34 4.20 -0.82
N VAL A 266 30.65 3.38 -1.62
CA VAL A 266 31.01 1.98 -1.82
C VAL A 266 30.92 1.62 -3.30
N LEU A 267 32.03 1.15 -3.88
CA LEU A 267 32.02 0.46 -5.17
C LEU A 267 31.90 -1.04 -4.94
N LEU A 268 30.98 -1.68 -5.64
CA LEU A 268 30.79 -3.12 -5.70
C LEU A 268 31.08 -3.59 -7.13
N SER A 269 32.02 -4.52 -7.29
CA SER A 269 32.41 -5.04 -8.61
C SER A 269 32.98 -6.44 -8.50
N THR A 270 32.83 -7.27 -9.53
CA THR A 270 33.60 -8.52 -9.71
C THR A 270 34.93 -8.25 -10.44
N ASN A 271 35.03 -7.14 -11.15
CA ASN A 271 36.19 -6.72 -11.93
C ASN A 271 37.26 -6.00 -11.07
N LYS A 272 38.34 -6.71 -10.77
CA LYS A 272 39.50 -6.17 -10.03
C LYS A 272 40.22 -5.03 -10.76
N ASN A 273 40.25 -5.03 -12.09
CA ASN A 273 40.91 -3.97 -12.85
C ASN A 273 40.13 -2.66 -12.75
N LEU A 274 38.79 -2.72 -12.83
CA LEU A 274 37.92 -1.57 -12.62
C LEU A 274 38.16 -0.94 -11.25
N ILE A 275 38.21 -1.75 -10.18
CA ILE A 275 38.50 -1.27 -8.83
C ILE A 275 39.78 -0.45 -8.75
N ASN A 276 40.86 -0.93 -9.39
CA ASN A 276 42.13 -0.20 -9.42
C ASN A 276 42.03 1.11 -10.22
N LYS A 277 41.35 1.10 -11.38
CA LYS A 277 41.13 2.29 -12.20
C LYS A 277 40.29 3.34 -11.46
N VAL A 278 39.24 2.94 -10.75
CA VAL A 278 38.41 3.84 -9.95
C VAL A 278 39.21 4.47 -8.83
N ARG A 279 40.03 3.68 -8.10
CA ARG A 279 40.93 4.21 -7.05
C ARG A 279 41.84 5.33 -7.59
N ASP A 280 42.44 5.09 -8.75
CA ASP A 280 43.35 6.04 -9.39
C ASP A 280 42.58 7.27 -9.91
N SER A 281 41.36 7.10 -10.42
CA SER A 281 40.50 8.20 -10.86
C SER A 281 40.02 9.08 -9.69
N VAL A 282 39.55 8.48 -8.59
CA VAL A 282 39.18 9.21 -7.35
C VAL A 282 40.36 10.06 -6.87
N THR A 283 41.56 9.46 -6.83
CA THR A 283 42.80 10.14 -6.47
C THR A 283 43.09 11.38 -7.31
N ASN A 284 42.86 11.28 -8.62
CA ASN A 284 43.12 12.37 -9.55
C ASN A 284 42.08 13.50 -9.44
N GLN A 285 40.79 13.14 -9.34
CA GLN A 285 39.69 14.10 -9.34
C GLN A 285 39.66 15.00 -8.09
N ILE A 286 40.04 14.47 -6.92
CA ILE A 286 40.01 15.22 -5.64
C ILE A 286 40.79 16.55 -5.71
N ASN A 287 41.89 16.60 -6.46
CA ASN A 287 42.77 17.77 -6.50
C ASN A 287 42.09 19.02 -7.07
N ASN A 288 41.01 18.86 -7.82
CA ASN A 288 40.27 19.96 -8.44
C ASN A 288 39.00 20.36 -7.65
N LEU A 289 38.69 19.68 -6.54
CA LEU A 289 37.48 19.91 -5.76
C LEU A 289 37.72 20.92 -4.62
N LYS A 290 36.80 21.87 -4.46
CA LYS A 290 36.90 22.92 -3.44
C LYS A 290 36.74 22.40 -2.01
N ARG A 291 35.95 21.34 -1.81
CA ARG A 291 35.69 20.72 -0.50
C ARG A 291 36.66 19.58 -0.19
N LYS A 292 37.88 19.65 -0.73
CA LYS A 292 38.92 18.61 -0.60
C LYS A 292 39.17 18.19 0.85
N ASP A 293 39.21 19.12 1.82
CA ASP A 293 39.46 18.78 3.23
C ASP A 293 38.38 17.86 3.83
N ILE A 294 37.11 18.05 3.44
CA ILE A 294 35.99 17.21 3.88
C ILE A 294 36.09 15.84 3.22
N ILE A 295 36.36 15.83 1.91
CA ILE A 295 36.53 14.60 1.13
C ILE A 295 37.71 13.78 1.67
N GLU A 296 38.84 14.41 1.96
CA GLU A 296 40.01 13.73 2.54
C GLU A 296 39.70 13.09 3.90
N SER A 297 38.79 13.70 4.68
CA SER A 297 38.31 13.14 5.95
C SER A 297 37.37 11.95 5.72
N SER A 298 36.46 12.03 4.75
CA SER A 298 35.49 10.98 4.45
C SER A 298 36.06 9.84 3.58
N LEU A 299 37.24 10.00 2.96
CA LEU A 299 37.93 8.93 2.21
C LEU A 299 38.13 7.65 3.02
N LEU A 300 38.27 7.77 4.34
CA LEU A 300 38.31 6.64 5.28
C LEU A 300 37.08 5.72 5.19
N ASN A 301 35.96 6.28 4.72
CA ASN A 301 34.68 5.60 4.54
C ASN A 301 34.44 5.19 3.07
N LEU A 302 35.46 5.30 2.20
CA LEU A 302 35.42 4.77 0.84
C LEU A 302 35.82 3.29 0.84
N TYR A 303 34.93 2.44 0.34
CA TYR A 303 35.15 0.99 0.20
C TYR A 303 35.06 0.59 -1.27
N LEU A 304 36.08 -0.09 -1.78
CA LEU A 304 36.09 -0.69 -3.11
C LEU A 304 36.14 -2.21 -2.94
N ILE A 305 35.00 -2.87 -3.13
CA ILE A 305 34.79 -4.25 -2.73
C ILE A 305 34.73 -5.14 -3.97
N LYS A 306 35.66 -6.10 -4.04
CA LYS A 306 35.73 -7.13 -5.06
C LYS A 306 34.89 -8.33 -4.67
N PHE A 307 33.98 -8.76 -5.54
CA PHE A 307 33.16 -9.96 -5.37
C PHE A 307 33.63 -11.09 -6.29
N ASP A 308 33.33 -12.35 -5.92
CA ASP A 308 33.57 -13.52 -6.78
C ASP A 308 32.41 -13.77 -7.75
N SER A 309 31.20 -13.29 -7.42
CA SER A 309 30.00 -13.46 -8.24
C SER A 309 29.07 -12.25 -8.12
N ILE A 310 28.26 -12.03 -9.16
CA ILE A 310 27.19 -11.01 -9.16
C ILE A 310 26.10 -11.34 -8.13
N ASP A 311 25.83 -12.62 -7.87
CA ASP A 311 24.81 -13.01 -6.90
C ASP A 311 25.23 -12.67 -5.47
N ASP A 312 26.51 -12.85 -5.11
CA ASP A 312 27.03 -12.42 -3.79
C ASP A 312 26.98 -10.89 -3.65
N LEU A 313 27.28 -10.17 -4.73
CA LEU A 313 27.19 -8.71 -4.78
C LEU A 313 25.75 -8.23 -4.54
N VAL A 314 24.77 -8.81 -5.24
CA VAL A 314 23.34 -8.50 -5.03
C VAL A 314 22.88 -8.87 -3.61
N GLY A 315 23.33 -10.03 -3.11
CA GLY A 315 23.07 -10.48 -1.75
C GLY A 315 23.60 -9.49 -0.70
N PHE A 316 24.81 -8.97 -0.90
CA PHE A 316 25.41 -7.95 -0.07
C PHE A 316 24.63 -6.62 -0.12
N THR A 317 24.28 -6.13 -1.32
CA THR A 317 23.49 -4.91 -1.48
C THR A 317 22.16 -5.00 -0.75
N ASN A 318 21.42 -6.10 -0.93
CA ASN A 318 20.15 -6.31 -0.24
C ASN A 318 20.29 -6.43 1.28
N LYS A 319 21.36 -7.09 1.75
CA LYS A 319 21.64 -7.22 3.19
C LYS A 319 22.01 -5.87 3.81
N TYR A 320 22.71 -5.01 3.06
CA TYR A 320 23.13 -3.70 3.54
C TYR A 320 21.99 -2.68 3.49
N ALA A 321 21.22 -2.66 2.39
CA ALA A 321 20.12 -1.74 2.13
C ALA A 321 20.57 -0.26 2.05
N PRO A 322 21.32 0.12 0.99
CA PRO A 322 21.90 1.45 0.88
C PRO A 322 20.85 2.55 0.68
N GLU A 323 21.18 3.77 1.08
CA GLU A 323 20.40 4.98 0.76
C GLU A 323 20.30 5.21 -0.74
N HIS A 324 21.44 5.38 -1.42
CA HIS A 324 21.53 5.52 -2.86
C HIS A 324 22.20 4.28 -3.48
N LEU A 325 21.59 3.73 -4.54
CA LEU A 325 22.15 2.65 -5.34
C LEU A 325 22.25 3.06 -6.80
N ILE A 326 23.47 3.10 -7.34
CA ILE A 326 23.73 3.36 -8.76
C ILE A 326 24.13 2.04 -9.42
N ILE A 327 23.42 1.65 -10.47
CA ILE A 327 23.82 0.55 -11.37
C ILE A 327 24.25 1.21 -12.67
N ILE A 328 25.56 1.37 -12.84
CA ILE A 328 26.10 2.28 -13.86
C ILE A 328 26.17 1.65 -15.26
N ASP A 329 26.22 0.32 -15.33
CA ASP A 329 26.29 -0.41 -16.59
C ASP A 329 24.90 -0.72 -17.14
N GLU A 330 24.65 -0.29 -18.38
CA GLU A 330 23.40 -0.57 -19.11
C GLU A 330 23.07 -2.08 -19.14
N GLU A 331 24.08 -2.92 -19.34
CA GLU A 331 23.92 -4.38 -19.39
C GLU A 331 23.51 -4.98 -18.02
N LEU A 332 23.77 -4.27 -16.92
CA LEU A 332 23.46 -4.72 -15.56
C LEU A 332 22.16 -4.12 -15.02
N ILE A 333 21.48 -3.22 -15.74
CA ILE A 333 20.23 -2.60 -15.27
C ILE A 333 19.17 -3.66 -14.88
N GLY A 334 19.17 -4.82 -15.54
CA GLY A 334 18.30 -5.96 -15.19
C GLY A 334 18.47 -6.49 -13.76
N LEU A 335 19.60 -6.19 -13.09
CA LEU A 335 19.82 -6.51 -11.67
C LEU A 335 18.86 -5.77 -10.74
N SER A 336 18.31 -4.62 -11.15
CA SER A 336 17.32 -3.88 -10.35
C SER A 336 16.12 -4.73 -9.93
N ASN A 337 15.71 -5.71 -10.73
CA ASN A 337 14.63 -6.66 -10.39
C ASN A 337 14.97 -7.59 -9.22
N LYS A 338 16.26 -7.74 -8.89
CA LYS A 338 16.75 -8.53 -7.75
C LYS A 338 17.05 -7.67 -6.52
N ILE A 339 16.94 -6.34 -6.62
CA ILE A 339 17.15 -5.42 -5.49
C ILE A 339 15.86 -5.28 -4.71
N ASN A 340 15.86 -5.78 -3.48
CA ASN A 340 14.73 -5.70 -2.54
C ASN A 340 14.84 -4.49 -1.61
N ASN A 341 16.06 -4.03 -1.30
CA ASN A 341 16.28 -2.95 -0.33
C ASN A 341 17.26 -1.91 -0.88
N ALA A 342 16.76 -0.70 -1.16
CA ALA A 342 17.52 0.51 -1.44
C ALA A 342 16.60 1.73 -1.23
N GLY A 343 17.14 2.88 -0.84
CA GLY A 343 16.35 4.11 -0.69
C GLY A 343 15.90 4.67 -2.06
N SER A 344 16.87 4.89 -2.96
CA SER A 344 16.65 5.28 -4.35
C SER A 344 17.64 4.58 -5.28
N VAL A 345 17.20 4.24 -6.49
CA VAL A 345 18.00 3.49 -7.48
C VAL A 345 18.18 4.32 -8.75
N PHE A 346 19.42 4.42 -9.20
CA PHE A 346 19.84 5.15 -10.40
C PHE A 346 20.39 4.15 -11.42
N LEU A 347 19.96 4.28 -12.67
CA LEU A 347 20.18 3.25 -13.69
C LEU A 347 20.87 3.86 -14.91
N GLY A 348 22.01 3.29 -15.28
CA GLY A 348 22.81 3.68 -16.44
C GLY A 348 23.80 4.82 -16.17
N PRO A 349 24.70 5.08 -17.13
CA PRO A 349 25.85 5.96 -16.95
C PRO A 349 25.50 7.46 -16.91
N PHE A 350 24.29 7.83 -17.32
CA PHE A 350 23.82 9.22 -17.36
C PHE A 350 22.78 9.52 -16.26
N CYS A 351 22.78 8.71 -15.20
CA CYS A 351 21.91 8.88 -14.04
C CYS A 351 22.75 9.07 -12.76
N PRO A 352 23.50 10.18 -12.62
CA PRO A 352 24.26 10.42 -11.40
C PRO A 352 23.34 10.70 -10.22
N GLU A 353 23.84 10.48 -9.00
CA GLU A 353 23.11 10.79 -7.74
C GLU A 353 22.60 12.25 -7.75
N SER A 354 23.42 13.17 -8.27
CA SER A 354 23.09 14.60 -8.36
C SER A 354 21.79 14.89 -9.13
N PHE A 355 21.38 14.05 -10.08
CA PHE A 355 20.08 14.24 -10.74
C PHE A 355 18.94 14.04 -9.73
N GLY A 356 19.02 13.01 -8.90
CA GLY A 356 18.07 12.70 -7.84
C GLY A 356 18.01 13.76 -6.76
N ASP A 357 19.17 14.31 -6.39
CA ASP A 357 19.27 15.33 -5.34
C ASP A 357 18.64 16.67 -5.67
N TYR A 358 18.55 16.99 -6.97
CA TYR A 358 18.22 18.34 -7.39
C TYR A 358 17.00 18.43 -8.30
N ALA A 359 16.89 17.62 -9.35
CA ALA A 359 16.04 17.99 -10.48
C ALA A 359 15.32 16.85 -11.21
N SER A 360 15.63 15.56 -10.98
CA SER A 360 14.94 14.46 -11.66
C SER A 360 13.46 14.37 -11.26
N GLY A 361 13.15 14.77 -10.03
CA GLY A 361 11.82 14.74 -9.42
C GLY A 361 11.65 13.69 -8.31
N SER A 362 12.61 12.76 -8.16
CA SER A 362 12.67 11.88 -6.98
C SER A 362 12.96 12.69 -5.72
N ASN A 363 12.61 12.16 -4.55
CA ASN A 363 12.95 12.78 -3.27
C ASN A 363 14.31 12.29 -2.79
N HIS A 364 15.16 13.20 -2.29
CA HIS A 364 16.47 12.86 -1.73
C HIS A 364 16.49 12.69 -0.21
N THR A 365 15.35 12.85 0.46
CA THR A 365 15.27 12.55 1.90
C THR A 365 15.02 11.06 2.01
N LEU A 366 16.09 10.29 2.13
CA LEU A 366 16.09 8.85 2.00
C LEU A 366 16.51 8.16 3.30
N PRO A 367 16.09 6.89 3.51
CA PRO A 367 16.51 6.11 4.66
C PRO A 367 17.96 5.65 4.50
N THR A 368 18.80 6.01 5.47
CA THR A 368 20.23 5.63 5.52
C THR A 368 20.51 4.52 6.52
N ASN A 369 21.76 4.03 6.57
CA ASN A 369 22.25 3.13 7.61
C ASN A 369 21.40 1.84 7.74
N GLY A 370 20.96 1.32 6.60
CA GLY A 370 20.13 0.11 6.52
C GLY A 370 18.65 0.29 6.82
N TYR A 371 18.17 1.51 7.11
CA TYR A 371 16.74 1.76 7.31
C TYR A 371 15.90 1.52 6.06
N ALA A 372 16.50 1.46 4.86
CA ALA A 372 15.81 1.12 3.62
C ALA A 372 15.21 -0.31 3.62
N LYS A 373 15.47 -1.14 4.64
CA LYS A 373 14.78 -2.43 4.86
C LYS A 373 13.32 -2.29 5.29
N THR A 374 12.97 -1.17 5.92
CA THR A 374 11.64 -0.96 6.53
C THR A 374 11.06 0.43 6.29
N TYR A 375 11.89 1.40 5.93
CA TYR A 375 11.51 2.76 5.59
C TYR A 375 11.62 2.97 4.08
N SER A 376 10.79 3.86 3.56
CA SER A 376 10.87 4.35 2.18
C SER A 376 11.47 5.75 2.16
N GLY A 377 11.96 6.18 0.99
CA GLY A 377 12.24 7.59 0.75
C GLY A 377 11.02 8.46 0.98
N LEU A 378 11.23 9.70 1.42
CA LEU A 378 10.17 10.66 1.68
C LEU A 378 9.31 10.85 0.43
N SER A 379 7.99 10.84 0.61
CA SER A 379 7.03 10.94 -0.48
C SER A 379 5.81 11.74 -0.04
N VAL A 380 4.91 12.02 -0.97
CA VAL A 380 3.62 12.66 -0.64
C VAL A 380 2.79 11.83 0.36
N LYS A 381 2.94 10.50 0.39
CA LYS A 381 2.25 9.62 1.34
C LYS A 381 2.57 10.00 2.79
N ASP A 382 3.81 10.40 3.06
CA ASP A 382 4.29 10.70 4.41
C ASP A 382 3.65 11.95 5.02
N PHE A 383 3.07 12.80 4.18
CA PHE A 383 2.30 14.00 4.52
C PHE A 383 0.80 13.72 4.65
N THR A 384 0.39 12.46 4.59
CA THR A 384 -1.02 12.05 4.60
C THR A 384 -1.32 10.98 5.64
N LYS A 385 -2.61 10.77 5.89
CA LYS A 385 -3.20 9.67 6.66
C LYS A 385 -4.26 8.97 5.82
N THR A 386 -4.28 7.65 5.87
CA THR A 386 -5.31 6.83 5.20
C THR A 386 -6.43 6.55 6.19
N ILE A 387 -7.65 6.93 5.86
CA ILE A 387 -8.84 6.65 6.67
C ILE A 387 -9.63 5.55 5.95
N THR A 388 -9.84 4.42 6.63
CA THR A 388 -10.70 3.35 6.13
C THR A 388 -12.16 3.66 6.46
N PHE A 389 -13.03 3.49 5.49
CA PHE A 389 -14.46 3.66 5.62
C PHE A 389 -15.14 2.34 5.31
N GLN A 390 -16.27 2.11 5.97
CA GLN A 390 -17.12 0.96 5.73
C GLN A 390 -18.58 1.38 5.79
N LYS A 391 -19.40 0.77 4.96
CA LYS A 391 -20.85 0.98 4.95
C LYS A 391 -21.53 -0.37 4.81
N ALA A 392 -22.43 -0.65 5.75
CA ALA A 392 -23.30 -1.81 5.68
C ALA A 392 -24.72 -1.39 5.26
N SER A 393 -25.29 -2.11 4.30
CA SER A 393 -26.74 -2.18 4.08
C SER A 393 -27.39 -3.08 5.14
N ILE A 394 -28.72 -3.17 5.16
CA ILE A 394 -29.44 -4.14 6.00
C ILE A 394 -29.02 -5.57 5.65
N GLU A 395 -28.93 -5.88 4.36
CA GLU A 395 -28.47 -7.18 3.86
C GLU A 395 -27.05 -7.49 4.35
N GLY A 396 -26.11 -6.56 4.17
CA GLY A 396 -24.74 -6.75 4.64
C GLY A 396 -24.67 -6.95 6.14
N PHE A 397 -25.41 -6.16 6.91
CA PHE A 397 -25.51 -6.32 8.36
C PHE A 397 -26.01 -7.72 8.73
N MET A 398 -27.10 -8.20 8.12
CA MET A 398 -27.65 -9.53 8.41
C MET A 398 -26.69 -10.64 8.03
N ASN A 399 -25.97 -10.50 6.90
CA ASN A 399 -24.99 -11.47 6.43
C ASN A 399 -23.85 -11.70 7.44
N LEU A 400 -23.49 -10.72 8.28
CA LEU A 400 -22.43 -10.86 9.29
C LEU A 400 -22.92 -10.90 10.74
N SER A 401 -24.21 -10.64 11.01
CA SER A 401 -24.69 -10.40 12.37
C SER A 401 -24.44 -11.59 13.31
N ASN A 402 -24.77 -12.81 12.86
CA ASN A 402 -24.59 -14.00 13.68
C ASN A 402 -23.10 -14.33 13.87
N ASP A 403 -22.29 -14.20 12.82
CA ASP A 403 -20.85 -14.46 12.89
C ASP A 403 -20.16 -13.50 13.88
N VAL A 404 -20.45 -12.20 13.79
CA VAL A 404 -19.88 -11.20 14.72
C VAL A 404 -20.34 -11.44 16.16
N LYS A 405 -21.60 -11.83 16.39
CA LYS A 405 -22.07 -12.18 17.75
C LYS A 405 -21.34 -13.40 18.30
N ASN A 406 -21.14 -14.44 17.50
CA ASN A 406 -20.41 -15.64 17.91
C ASN A 406 -18.95 -15.34 18.27
N LEU A 407 -18.27 -14.54 17.43
CA LEU A 407 -16.90 -14.10 17.69
C LEU A 407 -16.82 -13.26 18.98
N ALA A 408 -17.70 -12.27 19.12
CA ALA A 408 -17.72 -11.42 20.31
C ALA A 408 -18.05 -12.19 21.59
N LEU A 409 -18.90 -13.22 21.51
CA LEU A 409 -19.21 -14.10 22.64
C LEU A 409 -17.99 -14.92 23.06
N GLU A 410 -17.27 -15.51 22.11
CA GLU A 410 -16.05 -16.29 22.36
C GLU A 410 -14.93 -15.43 22.97
N GLU A 411 -14.82 -14.17 22.52
CA GLU A 411 -13.90 -13.19 23.10
C GLU A 411 -14.38 -12.58 24.43
N ASN A 412 -15.56 -12.99 24.94
CA ASN A 412 -16.20 -12.45 26.15
C ASN A 412 -16.44 -10.92 26.10
N LEU A 413 -16.71 -10.38 24.91
CA LEU A 413 -16.97 -8.96 24.64
C LEU A 413 -18.47 -8.69 24.48
N ASP A 414 -19.23 -8.79 25.58
CA ASP A 414 -20.70 -8.68 25.59
C ASP A 414 -21.21 -7.34 25.03
N GLY A 415 -20.48 -6.25 25.21
CA GLY A 415 -20.78 -4.95 24.61
C GLY A 415 -20.77 -4.95 23.07
N HIS A 416 -19.83 -5.68 22.45
CA HIS A 416 -19.75 -5.81 20.98
C HIS A 416 -20.93 -6.63 20.44
N MET A 417 -21.23 -7.76 21.10
CA MET A 417 -22.39 -8.59 20.78
C MET A 417 -23.70 -7.80 20.88
N LYS A 418 -23.93 -7.09 22.00
CA LYS A 418 -25.14 -6.28 22.23
C LYS A 418 -25.31 -5.19 21.18
N ALA A 419 -24.23 -4.62 20.65
CA ALA A 419 -24.30 -3.61 19.60
C ALA A 419 -24.95 -4.15 18.31
N VAL A 420 -24.75 -5.44 18.00
CA VAL A 420 -25.41 -6.15 16.90
C VAL A 420 -26.87 -6.46 17.27
N GLU A 421 -27.12 -7.09 18.42
CA GLU A 421 -28.47 -7.46 18.86
C GLU A 421 -29.45 -6.28 18.91
N ILE A 422 -28.97 -5.10 19.35
CA ILE A 422 -29.81 -3.90 19.38
C ILE A 422 -30.19 -3.48 17.96
N ARG A 423 -29.26 -3.51 16.99
CA ARG A 423 -29.54 -3.18 15.59
C ARG A 423 -30.52 -4.16 14.95
N GLU A 424 -30.42 -5.46 15.27
CA GLU A 424 -31.40 -6.46 14.84
C GLU A 424 -32.82 -6.09 15.28
N LYS A 425 -32.99 -5.54 16.50
CA LYS A 425 -34.31 -5.09 16.98
C LYS A 425 -34.88 -3.90 16.21
N PHE A 426 -34.03 -3.09 15.56
CA PHE A 426 -34.45 -1.97 14.71
C PHE A 426 -34.80 -2.39 13.28
N LEU A 427 -34.55 -3.64 12.89
CA LEU A 427 -34.99 -4.20 11.61
C LEU A 427 -36.47 -4.59 11.70
N THR A 428 -37.38 -3.62 11.72
CA THR A 428 -38.82 -3.90 11.81
C THR A 428 -39.41 -4.40 10.48
N LYS A 429 -39.81 -5.68 10.47
CA LYS A 429 -40.90 -6.37 9.73
C LYS A 429 -41.08 -6.26 8.21
N GLU A 430 -40.42 -5.38 7.45
CA GLU A 430 -40.70 -5.23 6.00
C GLU A 430 -39.71 -5.89 5.03
N GLN A 431 -38.63 -6.52 5.50
CA GLN A 431 -37.71 -7.25 4.61
C GLN A 431 -37.24 -8.54 5.27
N ASN A 432 -38.05 -9.60 5.20
CA ASN A 432 -37.53 -10.96 5.37
C ASN A 432 -36.65 -11.25 4.16
N LEU A 433 -35.34 -11.03 4.31
CA LEU A 433 -34.35 -11.50 3.35
C LEU A 433 -34.51 -13.02 3.20
N ARG A 434 -34.62 -13.48 1.96
CA ARG A 434 -34.75 -14.91 1.65
C ARG A 434 -33.36 -15.52 1.55
N THR A 435 -32.71 -15.62 2.72
CA THR A 435 -31.38 -16.21 2.87
C THR A 435 -31.41 -17.43 3.77
N ALA A 436 -30.47 -18.35 3.59
CA ALA A 436 -30.32 -19.52 4.45
C ALA A 436 -28.89 -20.05 4.42
N PHE A 437 -28.50 -20.67 5.53
CA PHE A 437 -27.24 -21.41 5.65
C PHE A 437 -27.52 -22.85 6.09
N LYS A 438 -26.86 -23.80 5.44
CA LYS A 438 -26.93 -25.23 5.76
C LYS A 438 -25.53 -25.83 5.82
N PHE A 439 -25.42 -26.79 6.72
CA PHE A 439 -24.26 -27.66 6.85
C PHE A 439 -24.72 -29.11 6.77
N ARG A 440 -24.09 -29.87 5.88
CA ARG A 440 -24.32 -31.30 5.72
C ARG A 440 -23.02 -32.05 5.94
N LYS A 441 -23.09 -33.14 6.70
CA LYS A 441 -21.95 -34.03 6.97
C LYS A 441 -22.34 -35.47 6.69
N THR A 442 -21.58 -36.11 5.81
CA THR A 442 -21.61 -37.55 5.53
C THR A 442 -20.30 -38.19 6.00
N ASN A 443 -20.05 -39.46 5.66
CA ASN A 443 -18.75 -40.07 5.96
C ASN A 443 -17.69 -39.59 4.97
N GLU A 444 -18.13 -39.18 3.78
CA GLU A 444 -17.34 -38.84 2.61
C GLU A 444 -17.10 -37.32 2.52
N THR A 445 -18.12 -36.51 2.81
CA THR A 445 -18.08 -35.05 2.61
C THR A 445 -18.60 -34.23 3.79
N LYS A 446 -18.17 -32.98 3.82
CA LYS A 446 -18.69 -31.89 4.64
C LYS A 446 -18.99 -30.73 3.72
N ILE A 447 -20.26 -30.41 3.55
CA ILE A 447 -20.71 -29.34 2.67
C ILE A 447 -21.24 -28.18 3.52
N TYR A 448 -20.66 -27.01 3.31
CA TYR A 448 -21.11 -25.74 3.85
C TYR A 448 -21.76 -24.96 2.73
N THR A 449 -22.99 -24.50 2.90
CA THR A 449 -23.69 -23.75 1.86
C THR A 449 -24.46 -22.59 2.45
N SER A 450 -24.25 -21.39 1.89
CA SER A 450 -25.06 -20.20 2.14
C SER A 450 -25.69 -19.75 0.83
N VAL A 451 -26.97 -19.39 0.88
CA VAL A 451 -27.74 -18.92 -0.28
C VAL A 451 -28.46 -17.63 0.06
N ASN A 452 -28.41 -16.66 -0.86
CA ASN A 452 -29.41 -15.61 -1.00
C ASN A 452 -30.20 -15.78 -2.30
N ILE A 453 -31.49 -16.09 -2.21
CA ILE A 453 -32.34 -16.29 -3.40
C ILE A 453 -32.84 -14.98 -4.02
N ASP A 454 -32.62 -13.84 -3.35
CA ASP A 454 -32.81 -12.48 -3.88
C ASP A 454 -31.44 -11.82 -4.17
N GLY A 455 -30.55 -12.63 -4.75
CA GLY A 455 -29.15 -12.30 -4.97
C GLY A 455 -28.89 -11.30 -6.11
N THR A 456 -27.61 -11.16 -6.46
CA THR A 456 -27.17 -10.46 -7.69
C THR A 456 -26.33 -11.35 -8.60
N GLY A 457 -26.08 -12.60 -8.19
CA GLY A 457 -25.23 -13.55 -8.92
C GLY A 457 -23.79 -13.59 -8.43
N ASN A 458 -23.52 -13.16 -7.19
CA ASN A 458 -22.20 -13.26 -6.56
C ASN A 458 -21.94 -14.70 -6.09
N TYR A 459 -20.69 -15.16 -6.12
CA TYR A 459 -20.39 -16.53 -5.73
C TYR A 459 -18.99 -16.68 -5.14
N SER A 460 -18.87 -17.62 -4.21
CA SER A 460 -17.62 -18.21 -3.73
C SER A 460 -17.84 -19.71 -3.63
N ILE A 461 -17.35 -20.46 -4.61
CA ILE A 461 -17.68 -21.88 -4.79
C ILE A 461 -16.37 -22.67 -4.91
N ASN A 462 -16.25 -23.70 -4.08
CA ASN A 462 -15.18 -24.66 -4.13
C ASN A 462 -15.75 -26.05 -3.78
N THR A 463 -16.08 -26.83 -4.81
CA THR A 463 -16.53 -28.23 -4.64
C THR A 463 -15.40 -29.24 -4.82
N GLY A 464 -14.24 -28.80 -5.33
CA GLY A 464 -13.16 -29.69 -5.77
C GLY A 464 -13.26 -30.14 -7.23
N ILE A 465 -14.42 -29.97 -7.87
CA ILE A 465 -14.67 -30.35 -9.27
C ILE A 465 -14.83 -29.08 -10.11
N LYS A 466 -13.82 -28.72 -10.91
CA LYS A 466 -13.73 -27.38 -11.53
C LYS A 466 -14.85 -27.10 -12.52
N PHE A 467 -15.23 -28.10 -13.32
CA PHE A 467 -16.32 -27.91 -14.27
C PHE A 467 -17.67 -27.80 -13.54
N TYR A 468 -17.85 -28.49 -12.42
CA TYR A 468 -19.06 -28.37 -11.60
C TYR A 468 -19.15 -27.02 -10.89
N ASP A 469 -18.03 -26.53 -10.34
CA ASP A 469 -17.91 -25.17 -9.80
C ASP A 469 -18.38 -24.17 -10.86
N HIS A 470 -17.84 -24.26 -12.07
CA HIS A 470 -18.25 -23.42 -13.18
C HIS A 470 -19.76 -23.48 -13.49
N MET A 471 -20.39 -24.67 -13.44
CA MET A 471 -21.84 -24.80 -13.62
C MET A 471 -22.65 -24.14 -12.50
N LEU A 472 -22.19 -24.24 -11.26
CA LEU A 472 -22.80 -23.55 -10.12
C LEU A 472 -22.59 -22.03 -10.20
N GLU A 473 -21.48 -21.55 -10.78
CA GLU A 473 -21.32 -20.13 -11.11
C GLU A 473 -22.35 -19.67 -12.13
N GLN A 474 -22.59 -20.47 -13.19
CA GLN A 474 -23.63 -20.16 -14.17
C GLN A 474 -25.01 -20.14 -13.51
N PHE A 475 -25.27 -21.07 -12.57
CA PHE A 475 -26.50 -21.08 -11.79
C PHE A 475 -26.65 -19.79 -10.96
N ALA A 476 -25.61 -19.37 -10.23
CA ALA A 476 -25.61 -18.13 -9.48
C ALA A 476 -25.88 -16.91 -10.38
N LYS A 477 -25.08 -16.74 -11.44
CA LYS A 477 -25.14 -15.57 -12.35
C LYS A 477 -26.48 -15.46 -13.06
N HIS A 478 -26.97 -16.56 -13.63
CA HIS A 478 -28.19 -16.53 -14.44
C HIS A 478 -29.48 -16.56 -13.60
N GLY A 479 -29.39 -17.11 -12.39
CA GLY A 479 -30.47 -17.07 -11.41
C GLY A 479 -30.53 -15.77 -10.62
N GLU A 480 -29.49 -14.92 -10.69
CA GLU A 480 -29.26 -13.81 -9.76
C GLU A 480 -29.38 -14.29 -8.31
N PHE A 481 -28.73 -15.40 -7.99
CA PHE A 481 -28.63 -15.95 -6.65
C PHE A 481 -27.21 -15.78 -6.14
N ASP A 482 -27.03 -15.48 -4.86
CA ASP A 482 -25.69 -15.46 -4.28
C ASP A 482 -25.39 -16.75 -3.55
N PHE A 483 -24.27 -17.38 -3.88
CA PHE A 483 -23.86 -18.67 -3.34
C PHE A 483 -22.52 -18.59 -2.62
N VAL A 484 -22.43 -19.20 -1.45
CA VAL A 484 -21.16 -19.60 -0.85
C VAL A 484 -21.22 -21.10 -0.65
N ILE A 485 -20.37 -21.86 -1.32
CA ILE A 485 -20.34 -23.33 -1.25
C ILE A 485 -18.91 -23.77 -1.01
N GLU A 486 -18.67 -24.46 0.09
CA GLU A 486 -17.37 -25.08 0.39
C GLU A 486 -17.59 -26.56 0.67
N ALA A 487 -16.93 -27.42 -0.12
CA ALA A 487 -16.91 -28.86 0.09
C ALA A 487 -15.55 -29.30 0.62
N LEU A 488 -15.54 -30.04 1.74
CA LEU A 488 -14.34 -30.63 2.33
C LEU A 488 -14.54 -32.14 2.48
N GLY A 489 -13.51 -32.95 2.21
CA GLY A 489 -13.58 -34.41 2.32
C GLY A 489 -12.83 -35.14 1.21
N ASP A 490 -13.23 -36.36 0.90
CA ASP A 490 -12.64 -37.18 -0.17
C ASP A 490 -13.21 -36.78 -1.55
N ILE A 491 -12.94 -35.54 -1.94
CA ILE A 491 -13.53 -34.86 -3.10
C ILE A 491 -13.05 -35.39 -4.46
N ASP A 492 -11.89 -36.05 -4.50
CA ASP A 492 -11.23 -36.49 -5.74
C ASP A 492 -11.50 -37.96 -6.11
N VAL A 493 -11.92 -38.79 -5.13
CA VAL A 493 -12.05 -40.24 -5.32
C VAL A 493 -13.47 -40.64 -5.75
N ASP A 494 -14.50 -39.95 -5.24
CA ASP A 494 -15.90 -40.21 -5.61
C ASP A 494 -16.71 -38.92 -5.83
N GLN A 495 -16.72 -38.47 -7.09
CA GLN A 495 -17.47 -37.28 -7.51
C GLN A 495 -18.99 -37.42 -7.29
N HIS A 496 -19.51 -38.65 -7.16
CA HIS A 496 -20.93 -38.93 -6.99
C HIS A 496 -21.48 -38.26 -5.72
N HIS A 497 -20.82 -38.52 -4.59
CA HIS A 497 -21.23 -38.02 -3.29
C HIS A 497 -21.11 -36.50 -3.18
N THR A 498 -20.04 -35.91 -3.72
CA THR A 498 -19.84 -34.45 -3.70
C THR A 498 -20.94 -33.73 -4.48
N ILE A 499 -21.26 -34.15 -5.70
CA ILE A 499 -22.29 -33.50 -6.52
C ILE A 499 -23.67 -33.63 -5.88
N GLU A 500 -24.00 -34.82 -5.37
CA GLU A 500 -25.28 -35.07 -4.71
C GLU A 500 -25.42 -34.29 -3.41
N ASP A 501 -24.43 -34.35 -2.51
CA ASP A 501 -24.49 -33.66 -1.22
C ASP A 501 -24.51 -32.14 -1.38
N VAL A 502 -23.81 -31.59 -2.40
CA VAL A 502 -23.91 -30.18 -2.77
C VAL A 502 -25.30 -29.84 -3.27
N ALA A 503 -25.88 -30.64 -4.18
CA ALA A 503 -27.24 -30.41 -4.69
C ALA A 503 -28.30 -30.42 -3.57
N ILE A 504 -28.20 -31.37 -2.63
CA ILE A 504 -29.09 -31.48 -1.47
C ILE A 504 -28.94 -30.26 -0.56
N THR A 505 -27.70 -29.94 -0.16
CA THR A 505 -27.45 -28.84 0.79
C THR A 505 -27.86 -27.49 0.20
N LEU A 506 -27.60 -27.29 -1.10
CA LEU A 506 -28.06 -26.12 -1.84
C LEU A 506 -29.59 -26.03 -1.87
N ALA A 507 -30.28 -27.12 -2.21
CA ALA A 507 -31.74 -27.16 -2.24
C ALA A 507 -32.38 -26.93 -0.86
N ASP A 508 -31.79 -27.46 0.22
CA ASP A 508 -32.24 -27.20 1.59
C ASP A 508 -32.09 -25.71 1.96
N CYS A 509 -31.01 -25.04 1.52
CA CYS A 509 -30.90 -23.59 1.67
C CYS A 509 -32.00 -22.86 0.91
N PHE A 510 -32.27 -23.21 -0.35
CA PHE A 510 -33.38 -22.62 -1.11
C PHE A 510 -34.72 -22.82 -0.41
N LYS A 511 -34.95 -24.00 0.17
CA LYS A 511 -36.20 -24.33 0.86
C LYS A 511 -36.40 -23.50 2.11
N GLU A 512 -35.35 -23.32 2.92
CA GLU A 512 -35.40 -22.48 4.12
C GLU A 512 -35.53 -21.00 3.78
N ALA A 513 -34.72 -20.52 2.82
CA ALA A 513 -34.74 -19.15 2.33
C ALA A 513 -36.12 -18.77 1.76
N LEU A 514 -36.76 -19.68 1.03
CA LEU A 514 -38.06 -19.46 0.41
C LEU A 514 -39.20 -19.36 1.45
N GLY A 515 -39.17 -20.16 2.51
CA GLY A 515 -40.25 -20.21 3.50
C GLY A 515 -41.59 -20.62 2.88
N SER A 516 -42.65 -19.85 3.14
CA SER A 516 -43.97 -20.11 2.54
C SER A 516 -44.00 -19.74 1.05
N ARG A 517 -44.69 -20.57 0.24
CA ARG A 517 -44.84 -20.37 -1.21
C ARG A 517 -46.05 -19.51 -1.60
N ASP A 518 -46.69 -18.84 -0.64
CA ASP A 518 -47.93 -18.10 -0.87
C ASP A 518 -47.75 -16.85 -1.75
N ASN A 519 -46.56 -16.25 -1.75
CA ASN A 519 -46.29 -14.94 -2.34
C ASN A 519 -45.25 -14.96 -3.47
N ILE A 520 -45.14 -16.08 -4.18
CA ILE A 520 -44.26 -16.21 -5.36
C ILE A 520 -45.06 -16.39 -6.64
N ASP A 521 -44.46 -16.07 -7.79
CA ASP A 521 -45.06 -16.29 -9.11
C ASP A 521 -45.44 -17.75 -9.37
N ARG A 522 -44.75 -18.69 -8.71
CA ARG A 522 -44.96 -20.15 -8.71
C ARG A 522 -44.66 -20.84 -10.04
N TYR A 523 -45.05 -20.26 -11.16
CA TYR A 523 -44.88 -20.83 -12.49
C TYR A 523 -43.79 -20.12 -13.28
N ALA A 524 -42.93 -20.91 -13.92
CA ALA A 524 -42.13 -20.48 -15.06
C ALA A 524 -42.55 -21.34 -16.25
N SER A 525 -43.43 -20.82 -17.10
CA SER A 525 -44.18 -21.63 -18.07
C SER A 525 -43.35 -22.17 -19.24
N SER A 526 -42.25 -21.51 -19.61
CA SER A 526 -41.22 -22.02 -20.54
C SER A 526 -40.09 -21.00 -20.75
N GLU A 527 -39.07 -20.98 -19.88
CA GLU A 527 -37.84 -20.27 -20.25
C GLU A 527 -37.11 -21.09 -21.31
N VAL A 528 -36.63 -20.39 -22.34
CA VAL A 528 -35.87 -20.99 -23.43
C VAL A 528 -34.54 -20.26 -23.54
N ILE A 529 -33.45 -21.02 -23.55
CA ILE A 529 -32.12 -20.51 -23.87
C ILE A 529 -31.64 -21.18 -25.14
N VAL A 530 -31.16 -20.36 -26.07
CA VAL A 530 -30.41 -20.81 -27.25
C VAL A 530 -28.94 -20.45 -27.02
N MET A 531 -28.06 -21.44 -27.16
CA MET A 531 -26.63 -21.27 -27.04
C MET A 531 -25.95 -22.12 -28.10
N ASP A 532 -25.39 -21.45 -29.11
CA ASP A 532 -24.83 -22.07 -30.31
C ASP A 532 -25.81 -23.06 -30.96
N GLU A 533 -25.45 -24.33 -31.07
CA GLU A 533 -26.29 -25.38 -31.65
C GLU A 533 -27.28 -26.01 -30.65
N CYS A 534 -27.25 -25.56 -29.40
CA CYS A 534 -28.12 -26.07 -28.33
C CYS A 534 -29.33 -25.16 -28.06
N LYS A 535 -30.48 -25.78 -27.80
CA LYS A 535 -31.67 -25.13 -27.25
C LYS A 535 -32.12 -25.90 -26.02
N ALA A 536 -32.12 -25.23 -24.87
CA ALA A 536 -32.65 -25.75 -23.61
C ALA A 536 -33.99 -25.06 -23.29
N GLU A 537 -34.96 -25.85 -22.82
CA GLU A 537 -36.28 -25.42 -22.39
C GLU A 537 -36.58 -25.99 -21.01
N VAL A 538 -36.89 -25.11 -20.05
CA VAL A 538 -37.20 -25.51 -18.67
C VAL A 538 -38.50 -24.89 -18.20
N ALA A 539 -39.42 -25.74 -17.72
CA ALA A 539 -40.69 -25.34 -17.12
C ALA A 539 -40.76 -25.78 -15.65
N ILE A 540 -41.25 -24.90 -14.77
CA ILE A 540 -41.32 -25.11 -13.32
C ILE A 540 -42.72 -24.78 -12.80
N ASP A 541 -43.25 -25.66 -11.93
CA ASP A 541 -44.39 -25.38 -11.02
C ASP A 541 -43.97 -25.66 -9.58
N MET A 542 -43.90 -24.60 -8.78
CA MET A 542 -43.56 -24.63 -7.35
C MET A 542 -44.67 -25.20 -6.46
N ALA A 543 -45.60 -26.00 -6.99
CA ALA A 543 -46.49 -26.82 -6.19
C ALA A 543 -45.72 -27.81 -5.27
N SER A 544 -46.34 -28.23 -4.18
CA SER A 544 -45.74 -29.18 -3.22
C SER A 544 -45.61 -30.62 -3.73
N ARG A 545 -46.01 -30.90 -4.98
CA ARG A 545 -45.85 -32.20 -5.62
C ARG A 545 -44.51 -32.26 -6.33
N ILE A 546 -43.83 -33.39 -6.17
CA ILE A 546 -42.50 -33.61 -6.74
C ILE A 546 -42.66 -34.37 -8.05
N ASN A 547 -42.15 -33.81 -9.14
CA ASN A 547 -42.03 -34.50 -10.41
C ASN A 547 -40.85 -33.92 -11.19
N LEU A 548 -40.01 -34.77 -11.76
CA LEU A 548 -38.92 -34.36 -12.61
C LEU A 548 -38.98 -35.14 -13.92
N ASN A 549 -39.13 -34.43 -15.04
CA ASN A 549 -38.96 -35.01 -16.37
C ASN A 549 -37.75 -34.37 -17.04
N ILE A 550 -36.79 -35.17 -17.47
CA ILE A 550 -35.57 -34.72 -18.16
C ILE A 550 -35.44 -35.47 -19.47
N GLU A 551 -35.46 -34.72 -20.57
CA GLU A 551 -35.18 -35.20 -21.92
C GLU A 551 -33.94 -34.47 -22.44
N ILE A 552 -32.79 -35.17 -22.46
CA ILE A 552 -31.51 -34.64 -22.92
C ILE A 552 -30.85 -35.56 -23.95
N PRO A 553 -30.05 -35.03 -24.90
CA PRO A 553 -29.31 -35.85 -25.85
C PRO A 553 -28.22 -36.66 -25.14
N LYS A 554 -27.72 -37.70 -25.82
CA LYS A 554 -26.62 -38.51 -25.28
C LYS A 554 -25.36 -37.64 -25.10
N LEU A 555 -24.80 -37.64 -23.90
CA LEU A 555 -23.58 -36.92 -23.56
C LEU A 555 -22.33 -37.81 -23.75
N THR A 556 -21.18 -37.17 -23.98
CA THR A 556 -19.86 -37.81 -23.82
C THR A 556 -19.64 -38.18 -22.36
N GLU A 557 -18.79 -39.17 -22.08
CA GLU A 557 -18.56 -39.67 -20.71
C GLU A 557 -18.15 -38.56 -19.72
N TYR A 558 -17.31 -37.62 -20.18
CA TYR A 558 -16.87 -36.47 -19.40
C TYR A 558 -17.03 -35.17 -20.17
N VAL A 559 -17.19 -34.08 -19.41
CA VAL A 559 -16.96 -32.71 -19.88
C VAL A 559 -15.99 -32.05 -18.90
N GLY A 560 -14.77 -31.78 -19.34
CA GLY A 560 -13.69 -31.36 -18.42
C GLY A 560 -13.37 -32.47 -17.43
N ASP A 561 -13.40 -32.15 -16.13
CA ASP A 561 -13.22 -33.08 -15.00
C ASP A 561 -14.55 -33.62 -14.43
N PHE A 562 -15.69 -33.30 -15.06
CA PHE A 562 -17.02 -33.67 -14.58
C PHE A 562 -17.59 -34.88 -15.34
N SER A 563 -17.95 -35.94 -14.60
CA SER A 563 -18.67 -37.10 -15.15
C SER A 563 -20.10 -36.72 -15.55
N THR A 564 -20.45 -36.89 -16.83
CA THR A 564 -21.78 -36.51 -17.31
C THR A 564 -22.89 -37.47 -16.87
N GLU A 565 -22.53 -38.65 -16.37
CA GLU A 565 -23.47 -39.55 -15.70
C GLU A 565 -24.12 -38.85 -14.49
N MET A 566 -23.38 -37.97 -13.82
CA MET A 566 -23.85 -37.21 -12.66
C MET A 566 -24.70 -36.00 -13.00
N PHE A 567 -24.79 -35.63 -14.28
CA PHE A 567 -25.51 -34.45 -14.71
C PHE A 567 -27.02 -34.48 -14.36
N PRO A 568 -27.77 -35.56 -14.64
CA PRO A 568 -29.16 -35.65 -14.20
C PRO A 568 -29.30 -35.74 -12.68
N HIS A 569 -28.34 -36.36 -11.99
CA HIS A 569 -28.38 -36.57 -10.54
C HIS A 569 -28.42 -35.26 -9.76
N PHE A 570 -27.71 -34.22 -10.21
CA PHE A 570 -27.83 -32.88 -9.64
C PHE A 570 -29.30 -32.42 -9.57
N PHE A 571 -30.01 -32.48 -10.71
CA PHE A 571 -31.40 -32.03 -10.79
C PHE A 571 -32.34 -32.95 -10.00
N ILE A 572 -32.09 -34.26 -10.02
CA ILE A 572 -32.86 -35.22 -9.22
C ILE A 572 -32.78 -34.84 -7.74
N SER A 573 -31.57 -34.69 -7.20
CA SER A 573 -31.35 -34.38 -5.79
C SER A 573 -31.88 -32.99 -5.42
N PHE A 574 -31.67 -31.99 -6.29
CA PHE A 574 -32.15 -30.63 -6.06
C PHE A 574 -33.69 -30.54 -6.06
N VAL A 575 -34.35 -31.10 -7.09
CA VAL A 575 -35.81 -31.05 -7.25
C VAL A 575 -36.52 -31.86 -6.18
N ASN A 576 -35.99 -33.04 -5.81
CA ASN A 576 -36.55 -33.86 -4.74
C ASN A 576 -36.45 -33.16 -3.38
N THR A 577 -35.32 -32.52 -3.10
CA THR A 577 -35.06 -31.88 -1.80
C THR A 577 -35.88 -30.61 -1.62
N LEU A 578 -35.84 -29.71 -2.61
CA LEU A 578 -36.62 -28.47 -2.61
C LEU A 578 -38.12 -28.77 -2.74
N GLY A 579 -38.49 -29.77 -3.55
CA GLY A 579 -39.82 -30.33 -3.68
C GLY A 579 -40.74 -29.54 -4.61
N PHE A 580 -40.64 -29.74 -5.92
CA PHE A 580 -41.46 -29.06 -6.94
C PHE A 580 -41.56 -29.87 -8.24
N ASN A 581 -42.34 -29.40 -9.22
CA ASN A 581 -42.43 -30.02 -10.54
C ASN A 581 -41.50 -29.29 -11.52
N CYS A 582 -40.65 -30.03 -12.22
CA CYS A 582 -39.72 -29.50 -13.20
C CYS A 582 -39.68 -30.37 -14.46
N HIS A 583 -39.75 -29.73 -15.62
CA HIS A 583 -39.58 -30.36 -16.92
C HIS A 583 -38.41 -29.69 -17.62
N ILE A 584 -37.43 -30.49 -18.05
CA ILE A 584 -36.23 -30.06 -18.74
C ILE A 584 -36.19 -30.78 -20.08
N ASN A 585 -36.15 -30.02 -21.19
CA ASN A 585 -36.00 -30.57 -22.53
C ASN A 585 -34.85 -29.83 -23.24
N VAL A 586 -33.90 -30.58 -23.78
CA VAL A 586 -32.73 -30.00 -24.45
C VAL A 586 -32.50 -30.69 -25.79
N ILE A 587 -32.22 -29.89 -26.81
CA ILE A 587 -31.75 -30.37 -28.11
C ILE A 587 -30.38 -29.75 -28.39
N GLY A 588 -29.48 -30.53 -28.98
CA GLY A 588 -28.10 -30.10 -29.21
C GLY A 588 -27.16 -31.28 -29.43
N ASN A 589 -25.91 -31.00 -29.80
CA ASN A 589 -24.92 -32.04 -30.11
C ASN A 589 -23.63 -31.94 -29.27
N ASN A 590 -23.24 -30.74 -28.81
CA ASN A 590 -22.04 -30.59 -27.97
C ASN A 590 -22.40 -30.78 -26.48
N SER A 591 -21.76 -31.74 -25.81
CA SER A 591 -22.04 -32.05 -24.41
C SER A 591 -21.76 -30.89 -23.45
N HIS A 592 -20.75 -30.06 -23.71
CA HIS A 592 -20.50 -28.84 -22.93
C HIS A 592 -21.69 -27.89 -23.08
N HIS A 593 -22.09 -27.58 -24.31
CA HIS A 593 -23.17 -26.62 -24.57
C HIS A 593 -24.51 -27.12 -24.02
N ILE A 594 -24.79 -28.42 -24.09
CA ILE A 594 -25.98 -29.04 -23.49
C ILE A 594 -25.98 -28.82 -21.97
N VAL A 595 -24.89 -29.17 -21.28
CA VAL A 595 -24.81 -29.04 -19.81
C VAL A 595 -24.95 -27.59 -19.36
N GLU A 596 -24.16 -26.69 -19.96
CA GLU A 596 -24.15 -25.27 -19.59
C GLU A 596 -25.48 -24.57 -19.93
N SER A 597 -26.06 -24.79 -21.12
CA SER A 597 -27.36 -24.20 -21.47
C SER A 597 -28.48 -24.67 -20.55
N THR A 598 -28.42 -25.92 -20.07
CA THR A 598 -29.40 -26.46 -19.11
C THR A 598 -29.28 -25.76 -17.76
N PHE A 599 -28.08 -25.63 -17.18
CA PHE A 599 -27.90 -24.93 -15.91
C PHE A 599 -28.37 -23.48 -15.99
N LYS A 600 -28.01 -22.76 -17.06
CA LYS A 600 -28.47 -21.38 -17.29
C LYS A 600 -29.99 -21.28 -17.40
N CYS A 601 -30.61 -22.21 -18.13
CA CYS A 601 -32.05 -22.22 -18.38
C CYS A 601 -32.81 -22.55 -17.10
N PHE A 602 -32.37 -23.57 -16.38
CA PHE A 602 -32.90 -23.94 -15.08
C PHE A 602 -32.79 -22.80 -14.06
N ALA A 603 -31.65 -22.13 -13.99
CA ALA A 603 -31.42 -20.99 -13.11
C ALA A 603 -32.43 -19.87 -13.34
N ARG A 604 -32.63 -19.50 -14.62
CA ARG A 604 -33.61 -18.47 -15.02
C ARG A 604 -35.03 -18.90 -14.72
N SER A 605 -35.42 -20.13 -15.03
CA SER A 605 -36.75 -20.66 -14.72
C SER A 605 -37.02 -20.63 -13.23
N LEU A 606 -36.03 -21.04 -12.42
CA LEU A 606 -36.16 -21.06 -10.97
C LEU A 606 -36.32 -19.63 -10.44
N ARG A 607 -35.50 -18.68 -10.89
CA ARG A 607 -35.64 -17.26 -10.54
C ARG A 607 -37.03 -16.72 -10.87
N THR A 608 -37.52 -16.97 -12.08
CA THR A 608 -38.86 -16.54 -12.51
C THR A 608 -39.93 -17.13 -11.57
N ALA A 609 -39.89 -18.42 -11.28
CA ALA A 609 -40.87 -19.08 -10.41
C ALA A 609 -40.80 -18.61 -8.94
N LEU A 610 -39.62 -18.21 -8.46
CA LEU A 610 -39.39 -17.74 -7.10
C LEU A 610 -39.59 -16.23 -6.92
N LYS A 611 -39.88 -15.47 -7.97
CA LYS A 611 -40.07 -14.02 -7.88
C LYS A 611 -41.26 -13.68 -6.99
N ILE A 612 -41.10 -12.69 -6.11
CA ILE A 612 -42.17 -12.24 -5.22
C ILE A 612 -43.31 -11.63 -6.06
N ASN A 613 -44.53 -12.12 -5.84
CA ASN A 613 -45.73 -11.62 -6.49
C ASN A 613 -46.65 -10.95 -5.46
N ASN A 614 -46.86 -9.64 -5.62
CA ASN A 614 -47.70 -8.83 -4.73
C ASN A 614 -49.18 -8.77 -5.16
N ARG A 615 -49.60 -9.57 -6.14
CA ARG A 615 -51.01 -9.63 -6.59
C ARG A 615 -51.76 -10.65 -5.73
N LEU A 616 -52.88 -10.22 -5.14
CA LEU A 616 -53.82 -11.04 -4.36
C LEU A 616 -54.62 -12.02 -5.25
N ASP A 617 -53.95 -12.88 -6.01
CA ASP A 617 -54.59 -14.02 -6.66
C ASP A 617 -54.24 -15.27 -5.85
N ASN A 618 -54.94 -15.45 -4.73
CA ASN A 618 -54.78 -16.63 -3.89
C ASN A 618 -55.11 -17.89 -4.70
N SER A 619 -54.06 -18.65 -5.02
CA SER A 619 -54.22 -20.00 -5.58
C SER A 619 -55.02 -20.85 -4.59
N THR A 620 -56.14 -21.41 -5.04
CA THR A 620 -57.04 -22.25 -4.23
C THR A 620 -56.50 -23.66 -3.97
N LYS A 621 -55.26 -23.97 -4.39
CA LYS A 621 -54.61 -25.27 -4.19
C LYS A 621 -53.18 -25.05 -3.70
N GLY A 622 -53.03 -24.91 -2.38
CA GLY A 622 -51.73 -24.76 -1.74
C GLY A 622 -51.71 -24.25 -0.30
N GLN A 623 -52.85 -24.10 0.40
CA GLN A 623 -52.80 -23.99 1.85
C GLN A 623 -52.32 -25.34 2.43
N ILE A 624 -51.30 -25.25 3.29
CA ILE A 624 -50.60 -26.35 3.99
C ILE A 624 -51.57 -27.37 4.57
#